data_AF-A0A6B3NH20-F1
#
_entry.id   AF-A0A6B3NH20-F1
#
_cell.length_a   1.000
_cell.length_b   1.000
_cell.length_c   1.000
_cell.angle_alpha   90.00
_cell.angle_beta   90.00
_cell.angle_gamma   90.00
#
_symmetry.space_group_name_H-M   'P 1'
#
loop_
_entity.id
_entity.type
_entity.pdbx_description
1 polymer ?
#
loop_
_entity_poly.entity_id
_entity_poly.type
_entity_poly.pdbx_seq_one_letter_code
_entity_poly.pdbx_strand_id
1 'polypeptide(L)' 'MDKSLIPVILAGGKGERFWPVSRKQKPKQFLSLDGSGKSLLQTTAERLIDLAGNPDKLWVVTSQ' A
#
# COMPACT_ATOMS: atom_id res chain seq x y z
N MET A 1 -14.11 -20.47 -16.86
CA MET A 1 -14.35 -19.78 -15.57
C MET A 1 -13.55 -18.51 -15.58
N ASP A 2 -14.23 -17.36 -15.60
CA ASP A 2 -13.59 -16.08 -15.36
C ASP A 2 -13.10 -16.05 -13.91
N LYS A 3 -11.79 -15.96 -13.69
CA LYS A 3 -11.21 -15.92 -12.35
C LYS A 3 -11.19 -14.47 -11.90
N SER A 4 -12.09 -14.12 -10.99
CA SER A 4 -12.05 -12.82 -10.32
C SER A 4 -10.76 -12.67 -9.51
N LEU A 5 -9.96 -11.64 -9.83
CA LEU A 5 -8.79 -11.24 -9.04
C LEU A 5 -9.23 -10.53 -7.76
N ILE A 6 -8.66 -10.91 -6.62
CA ILE A 6 -8.88 -10.26 -5.32
C ILE A 6 -7.51 -9.80 -4.79
N PRO A 7 -7.13 -8.53 -4.98
CA PRO A 7 -5.85 -8.03 -4.49
C PRO A 7 -5.84 -7.83 -2.97
N VAL A 8 -4.75 -8.25 -2.33
CA VAL A 8 -4.52 -8.08 -0.89
C VAL A 8 -3.17 -7.40 -0.68
N ILE A 9 -3.16 -6.23 -0.04
CA ILE A 9 -1.95 -5.51 0.36
C ILE A 9 -1.61 -5.85 1.81
N LEU A 10 -0.41 -6.39 2.03
CA LEU A 10 0.14 -6.60 3.37
C LEU A 10 0.92 -5.34 3.81
N ALA A 11 0.23 -4.44 4.50
CA ALA A 11 0.74 -3.13 4.92
C ALA A 11 1.35 -3.15 6.33
N GLY A 12 2.17 -4.16 6.62
CA GLY A 12 2.85 -4.30 7.91
C GLY A 12 4.26 -3.68 7.96
N GLY A 13 4.80 -3.59 9.18
CA GLY A 13 6.20 -3.25 9.46
C GLY A 13 6.44 -1.77 9.76
N LYS A 14 7.34 -1.49 10.72
CA LYS A 14 7.65 -0.15 11.22
C LYS A 14 8.48 0.71 10.24
N GLY A 15 9.14 0.07 9.27
CA GLY A 15 9.94 0.77 8.26
C GLY A 15 11.31 1.25 8.75
N GLU A 16 11.90 0.64 9.78
CA GLU A 16 13.10 1.13 10.50
C GLU A 16 14.31 1.47 9.61
N ARG A 17 14.49 0.81 8.46
CA ARG A 17 15.54 1.14 7.49
C ARG A 17 15.37 2.49 6.78
N PHE A 18 14.17 3.07 6.82
CA PHE A 18 13.88 4.39 6.28
C PHE A 18 14.00 5.49 7.35
N TRP A 19 14.52 5.19 8.55
CA TRP A 19 14.83 6.21 9.52
C TRP A 19 15.91 7.16 8.94
N PRO A 20 15.79 8.50 9.10
CA PRO A 20 14.86 9.23 9.94
C PRO A 20 13.53 9.62 9.26
N VAL A 21 13.26 9.18 8.04
CA VAL A 21 12.02 9.56 7.33
C VAL A 21 10.83 8.75 7.87
N SER A 22 11.02 7.46 8.15
CA SER A 22 10.01 6.66 8.86
C SER A 22 9.99 6.97 10.36
N ARG A 23 8.78 7.02 10.93
CA ARG A 23 8.52 7.17 12.36
C ARG A 23 7.52 6.12 12.80
N LYS A 24 7.41 5.84 14.11
CA LYS A 24 6.36 4.95 14.65
C LYS A 24 4.96 5.36 14.17
N GLN A 25 4.65 6.65 14.18
CA GLN A 25 3.35 7.20 13.74
C GLN A 25 3.23 7.34 12.22
N LYS A 26 4.35 7.24 11.47
CA LYS A 26 4.38 7.31 10.01
C LYS A 26 5.31 6.23 9.45
N PRO A 27 4.87 4.95 9.47
CA PRO A 27 5.63 3.84 8.91
C PRO A 27 5.75 3.95 7.38
N LYS A 28 6.59 3.10 6.79
CA LYS A 28 7.05 3.24 5.39
C LYS A 28 5.90 3.36 4.38
N GLN A 29 4.80 2.64 4.58
CA GLN A 29 3.67 2.59 3.64
C GLN A 29 3.01 3.96 3.43
N PHE A 30 3.18 4.89 4.37
CA PHE A 30 2.65 6.27 4.28
C PHE A 30 3.69 7.28 3.77
N LEU A 31 4.89 6.83 3.35
CA LEU A 31 5.90 7.70 2.79
C LEU A 31 5.68 7.88 1.28
N SER A 32 5.94 9.09 0.78
CA SER A 32 6.07 9.41 -0.64
C SER A 32 7.55 9.53 -0.94
N LEU A 33 8.14 8.55 -1.63
CA LEU A 33 9.59 8.49 -1.86
C LEU A 33 10.03 9.01 -3.24
N ASP A 34 9.10 9.12 -4.18
CA ASP A 34 9.35 9.53 -5.57
C ASP A 34 8.99 11.01 -5.84
N GLY A 35 8.61 11.76 -4.80
CA GLY A 35 8.19 13.17 -4.93
C GLY A 35 6.80 13.36 -5.56
N SER A 36 6.07 12.29 -5.88
CA SER A 36 4.72 12.37 -6.48
C SER A 36 3.64 12.91 -5.52
N GLY A 37 3.92 12.93 -4.23
CA GLY A 37 2.94 13.22 -3.17
C GLY A 37 2.06 12.02 -2.83
N LYS A 38 2.15 10.91 -3.56
CA LYS A 38 1.44 9.66 -3.25
C LYS A 38 2.27 8.78 -2.32
N SER A 39 1.62 8.22 -1.32
CA SER A 39 2.24 7.24 -0.45
C SER A 39 2.50 5.92 -1.18
N LEU A 40 3.49 5.14 -0.73
CA LEU A 40 3.74 3.79 -1.23
C LEU A 40 2.49 2.91 -1.22
N LEU A 41 1.61 3.09 -0.23
CA LEU A 41 0.33 2.39 -0.14
C LEU A 41 -0.63 2.82 -1.26
N GLN A 42 -0.78 4.12 -1.50
CA GLN A 42 -1.63 4.65 -2.58
C GLN A 42 -1.15 4.18 -3.95
N THR A 43 0.14 4.31 -4.25
CA THR A 43 0.71 3.85 -5.53
C THR A 43 0.55 2.34 -5.73
N THR A 44 0.59 1.55 -4.65
CA THR A 44 0.31 0.11 -4.71
C THR A 44 -1.16 -0.20 -4.93
N ALA A 45 -2.06 0.54 -4.27
CA ALA A 45 -3.50 0.40 -4.43
C ALA A 45 -3.93 0.71 -5.87
N GLU A 46 -3.50 1.83 -6.43
CA GLU A 46 -3.83 2.24 -7.81
C GLU A 46 -3.50 1.13 -8.82
N ARG A 47 -2.26 0.62 -8.78
CA ARG A 47 -1.82 -0.49 -9.65
C ARG A 47 -2.66 -1.76 -9.50
N LEU A 48 -3.17 -2.05 -8.30
CA LEU A 48 -3.99 -3.24 -8.06
C LEU A 48 -5.45 -3.04 -8.44
N ILE A 49 -5.98 -1.83 -8.30
CA ILE A 49 -7.33 -1.46 -8.74
C ILE A 49 -7.40 -1.56 -10.26
N ASP A 50 -6.40 -1.01 -10.96
CA ASP A 50 -6.32 -1.09 -12.43
C ASP A 50 -6.28 -2.54 -12.92
N LEU A 51 -5.56 -3.41 -12.19
CA LEU A 51 -5.44 -4.82 -12.53
C LEU A 51 -6.72 -5.63 -12.21
N ALA A 52 -7.41 -5.30 -11.12
CA ALA A 52 -8.62 -6.00 -10.69
C ALA A 52 -9.90 -5.49 -11.38
N GLY A 53 -9.86 -4.31 -12.00
CA GLY A 53 -10.98 -3.65 -12.67
C GLY A 53 -12.11 -3.23 -11.72
N ASN A 54 -11.93 -3.36 -10.40
CA ASN A 54 -12.90 -2.97 -9.40
C ASN A 54 -12.21 -2.64 -8.05
N PRO A 55 -12.35 -1.40 -7.54
CA PRO A 55 -11.75 -0.99 -6.27
C PRO A 55 -12.34 -1.67 -5.03
N ASP A 56 -13.60 -2.11 -5.08
CA ASP A 56 -14.30 -2.74 -3.95
C ASP A 56 -13.72 -4.12 -3.58
N LYS A 57 -12.83 -4.66 -4.42
CA LYS A 57 -12.14 -5.94 -4.21
C LYS A 57 -10.78 -5.80 -3.54
N LEU A 58 -10.32 -4.59 -3.26
CA LEU A 58 -9.00 -4.36 -2.65
C LEU A 58 -9.05 -4.46 -1.13
N TRP A 59 -8.27 -5.38 -0.58
CA TRP A 59 -8.10 -5.53 0.87
C TRP A 59 -6.73 -5.03 1.32
N VAL A 60 -6.69 -4.35 2.47
CA VAL A 60 -5.44 -3.96 3.14
C VAL A 60 -5.41 -4.63 4.51
N VAL A 61 -4.38 -5.44 4.75
CA VAL A 61 -4.13 -6.10 6.03
C VAL A 61 -2.96 -5.39 6.71
N THR A 62 -3.18 -4.87 7.91
CA THR A 62 -2.18 -4.16 8.72
C THR A 62 -2.22 -4.66 10.16
N SER A 63 -1.15 -4.43 10.92
CA SER A 63 -1.20 -4.56 12.38
C SER A 63 -2.06 -3.45 12.98
N GLN A 64 -2.58 -3.71 14.20
CA GLN A 64 -3.14 -2.66 15.06
C GLN A 64 -2.08 -1.61 15.41
#